data_AF-A0A6H1ZNV9-F1
#
_entry.id   AF-A0A6H1ZNV9-F1
#
_cell.length_a   1.000
_cell.length_b   1.000
_cell.length_c   1.000
_cell.angle_alpha   90.00
_cell.angle_beta   90.00
_cell.angle_gamma   90.00
#
_symmetry.space_group_name_H-M   'P 1'
#
loop_
_entity.id
_entity.type
_entity.pdbx_description
1 polymer ?
#
loop_
_entity_poly.entity_id
_entity_poly.type
_entity_poly.pdbx_seq_one_letter_code
_entity_poly.pdbx_strand_id
1 'polypeptide(L)'
;MSDWLKWECAFKDGTTINQFDETGFETTFKKVQENIDKVSVFKLVGDGNSYSVSLSKGSISINNTIINFFEDYEDKIFRLIFFKRRLTALYTTSIETDYFLGFQSTVDGKNFKNILRITKEKNYLLSGDCD
;
A
#
# COMPACT_ATOMS: atom_id res chain seq x y z
N MET A 1 18.22 3.90 -10.64
CA MET A 1 16.81 4.27 -10.91
C MET A 1 16.16 4.55 -9.57
N SER A 2 15.70 5.78 -9.34
CA SER A 2 15.01 6.12 -8.11
C SER A 2 13.58 5.56 -8.15
N ASP A 3 13.10 5.07 -7.02
CA ASP A 3 11.67 4.84 -6.82
C ASP A 3 10.90 6.12 -7.16
N TRP A 4 9.86 6.01 -8.00
CA TRP A 4 9.02 7.15 -8.38
C TRP A 4 7.81 7.33 -7.43
N LEU A 5 7.46 6.29 -6.68
CA LEU A 5 6.62 6.40 -5.48
C LEU A 5 7.43 6.09 -4.23
N LYS A 6 7.26 6.94 -3.22
CA LYS A 6 7.85 6.81 -1.90
C LYS A 6 6.79 6.34 -0.91
N TRP A 7 7.17 5.50 0.03
CA TRP A 7 6.22 5.08 1.06
C TRP A 7 6.23 5.97 2.30
N GLU A 8 5.06 6.05 2.94
CA GLU A 8 4.86 6.68 4.25
C GLU A 8 3.96 5.75 5.08
N CYS A 9 4.24 5.63 6.37
CA CYS A 9 3.50 4.75 7.27
C CYS A 9 3.10 5.53 8.53
N ALA A 10 1.81 5.58 8.81
CA ALA A 10 1.26 6.13 10.05
C ALA A 10 0.82 5.00 10.97
N PHE A 11 1.24 5.09 12.24
CA PHE A 11 0.88 4.14 13.29
C PHE A 11 -0.36 4.60 14.06
N LYS A 12 -0.96 3.67 14.81
CA LYS A 12 -2.16 3.91 15.63
C LYS A 12 -1.96 4.94 16.74
N ASP A 13 -0.71 5.17 17.16
CA ASP A 13 -0.35 6.19 18.17
C ASP A 13 -0.16 7.60 17.56
N GLY A 14 -0.38 7.75 16.24
CA GLY A 14 -0.22 9.00 15.52
C GLY A 14 1.20 9.27 15.02
N THR A 15 2.18 8.44 15.37
CA THR A 15 3.55 8.58 14.84
C THR A 15 3.61 8.16 13.37
N THR A 16 4.56 8.76 12.64
CA THR A 16 4.78 8.48 11.22
C THR A 16 6.24 8.14 10.94
N ILE A 17 6.46 7.18 10.06
CA ILE A 17 7.77 6.92 9.47
C ILE A 17 7.68 7.05 7.94
N ASN A 18 8.68 7.68 7.36
CA ASN A 18 8.77 7.93 5.92
C ASN A 18 9.90 7.10 5.30
N GLN A 19 9.81 6.80 4.01
CA GLN A 19 10.89 6.10 3.31
C GLN A 19 12.21 6.85 3.41
N PHE A 20 12.19 8.18 3.40
CA PHE A 20 13.38 9.00 3.59
C PHE A 20 13.18 9.86 4.83
N ASP A 21 14.19 9.90 5.70
CA ASP A 21 14.19 10.81 6.84
C ASP A 21 14.49 12.26 6.43
N GLU A 22 14.49 13.17 7.39
CA GLU A 22 14.73 14.60 7.17
C GLU A 22 16.13 14.89 6.60
N THR A 23 17.07 13.98 6.79
CA THR A 23 18.44 14.08 6.25
C THR A 23 18.59 13.44 4.87
N GLY A 24 17.53 12.81 4.36
CA GLY A 24 17.49 12.14 3.06
C GLY A 24 18.00 10.71 3.08
N PHE A 25 18.30 10.13 4.24
CA PHE A 25 18.67 8.72 4.33
C PHE A 25 17.43 7.83 4.26
N GLU A 26 17.57 6.70 3.56
CA GLU A 26 16.49 5.74 3.41
C GLU A 26 16.26 4.98 4.72
N THR A 27 15.06 5.10 5.27
CA THR A 27 14.59 4.26 6.35
C THR A 27 14.30 2.87 5.81
N THR A 28 14.78 1.83 6.51
CA THR A 28 14.51 0.45 6.10
C THR A 28 13.04 0.10 6.29
N PHE A 29 12.46 -0.58 5.30
CA PHE A 29 11.10 -1.09 5.38
C PHE A 29 10.89 -2.08 6.55
N LYS A 30 11.99 -2.67 7.05
CA LYS A 30 12.00 -3.53 8.24
C LYS A 30 11.33 -2.86 9.46
N LYS A 31 11.47 -1.54 9.63
CA LYS A 31 10.82 -0.80 10.73
C LYS A 31 9.29 -0.88 10.68
N VAL A 32 8.71 -0.87 9.47
CA VAL A 32 7.27 -1.08 9.24
C VAL A 32 6.91 -2.52 9.60
N GLN A 33 7.69 -3.50 9.13
CA GLN A 33 7.43 -4.92 9.36
C GLN A 33 7.45 -5.29 10.85
N GLU A 34 8.40 -4.74 11.62
CA GLU A 34 8.53 -4.96 13.07
C GLU A 34 7.37 -4.34 13.87
N ASN A 35 6.61 -3.41 13.29
CA ASN A 35 5.48 -2.73 13.94
C ASN A 35 4.18 -2.90 13.14
N ILE A 36 4.05 -3.97 12.36
CA ILE A 36 2.94 -4.14 11.41
C ILE A 36 1.57 -4.08 12.09
N ASP A 37 1.45 -4.63 13.29
CA ASP A 37 0.21 -4.68 14.09
C ASP A 37 -0.24 -3.29 14.58
N LYS A 38 0.70 -2.33 14.60
CA LYS A 38 0.48 -0.94 15.00
C LYS A 38 0.20 -0.04 13.80
N VAL A 39 0.35 -0.53 12.56
CA VAL A 39 0.11 0.27 11.36
C VAL A 39 -1.38 0.62 11.28
N SER A 40 -1.66 1.90 11.05
CA SER A 40 -3.01 2.43 10.83
C SER A 40 -3.23 2.70 9.36
N VAL A 41 -2.29 3.41 8.72
CA VAL A 41 -2.34 3.77 7.31
C VAL A 41 -0.97 3.58 6.67
N PHE A 42 -0.95 2.95 5.50
CA PHE A 42 0.24 2.87 4.67
C PHE A 42 -0.03 3.57 3.34
N LYS A 43 0.89 4.44 2.91
CA LYS A 43 0.74 5.28 1.73
C LYS A 43 1.90 5.13 0.76
N LEU A 44 1.60 5.37 -0.51
CA LEU A 44 2.56 5.61 -1.58
C LEU A 44 2.29 6.99 -2.17
N VAL A 45 3.31 7.83 -2.22
CA VAL A 45 3.23 9.21 -2.69
C VAL A 45 4.31 9.51 -3.72
N GLY A 46 3.96 10.25 -4.76
CA GLY A 46 4.91 10.67 -5.80
C GLY A 46 4.23 11.33 -6.99
N ASP A 47 4.91 12.28 -7.62
CA ASP A 47 4.45 13.02 -8.81
C ASP A 47 2.98 13.50 -8.75
N GLY A 48 2.61 14.08 -7.60
CA GLY A 48 1.27 14.62 -7.31
C GLY A 48 0.19 13.58 -7.07
N ASN A 49 0.53 12.29 -7.02
CA ASN A 49 -0.40 11.20 -6.74
C ASN A 49 -0.21 10.65 -5.33
N SER A 50 -1.31 10.16 -4.76
CA SER A 50 -1.33 9.53 -3.45
C SER A 50 -2.22 8.29 -3.48
N TYR A 51 -1.68 7.18 -3.01
CA TYR A 51 -2.37 5.92 -2.86
C TYR A 51 -2.22 5.47 -1.42
N SER A 52 -3.29 5.05 -0.76
CA SER A 52 -3.17 4.59 0.63
C SER A 52 -4.11 3.46 0.95
N VAL A 53 -3.72 2.65 1.94
CA VAL A 53 -4.59 1.67 2.57
C VAL A 53 -4.77 2.02 4.05
N SER A 54 -6.01 2.02 4.51
CA SER A 54 -6.35 2.15 5.93
C SER A 54 -6.67 0.77 6.49
N LEU A 55 -5.83 0.29 7.41
CA LEU A 55 -6.01 -1.00 8.08
C LEU A 55 -7.01 -0.93 9.23
N SER A 56 -7.41 0.26 9.68
CA SER A 56 -8.50 0.42 10.65
C SER A 56 -9.89 0.40 10.00
N LYS A 57 -9.97 0.73 8.71
CA LYS A 57 -11.24 0.83 7.97
C LYS A 57 -11.42 -0.21 6.86
N GLY A 58 -10.36 -0.96 6.52
CA GLY A 58 -10.38 -1.86 5.37
C GLY A 58 -10.70 -1.14 4.06
N SER A 59 -10.06 0.03 3.83
CA SER A 59 -10.32 0.89 2.67
C SER A 59 -9.05 1.22 1.91
N ILE A 60 -9.21 1.52 0.62
CA ILE A 60 -8.15 2.01 -0.26
C ILE A 60 -8.52 3.42 -0.70
N SER A 61 -7.57 4.36 -0.65
CA SER A 61 -7.72 5.71 -1.18
C SER A 61 -6.81 5.91 -2.39
N ILE A 62 -7.35 6.51 -3.45
CA ILE A 62 -6.66 6.86 -4.68
C ILE A 62 -6.91 8.35 -4.93
N ASN A 63 -5.88 9.18 -4.83
CA ASN A 63 -5.97 10.62 -5.03
C ASN A 63 -7.16 11.26 -4.27
N ASN A 64 -7.26 10.92 -2.98
CA ASN A 64 -8.34 11.34 -2.05
C ASN A 64 -9.72 10.72 -2.29
N THR A 65 -9.88 9.87 -3.31
CA THR A 65 -11.11 9.09 -3.50
C THR A 65 -11.02 7.82 -2.68
N ILE A 66 -11.90 7.66 -1.70
CA ILE A 66 -11.93 6.52 -0.78
C ILE A 66 -12.87 5.43 -1.32
N ILE A 67 -12.36 4.21 -1.38
CA ILE A 67 -13.09 3.00 -1.72
C ILE A 67 -13.19 2.16 -0.45
N ASN A 68 -14.40 2.03 0.07
CA ASN A 68 -14.71 1.20 1.23
C ASN A 68 -15.16 -0.18 0.74
N PHE A 69 -14.65 -1.24 1.36
CA PHE A 69 -14.98 -2.63 0.97
C PHE A 69 -15.88 -3.33 2.00
N PHE A 70 -16.10 -2.70 3.15
CA PHE A 70 -16.94 -3.21 4.22
C PHE A 70 -17.83 -2.07 4.74
N GLU A 71 -19.07 -2.40 5.07
CA GLU A 71 -20.00 -1.48 5.73
C GLU A 71 -19.66 -1.31 7.23
N ASP A 72 -19.13 -2.37 7.85
CA ASP A 72 -18.68 -2.40 9.24
C ASP A 72 -17.26 -2.99 9.34
N TYR A 73 -16.44 -2.45 10.23
CA TYR A 73 -15.01 -2.80 10.39
C TYR A 73 -14.57 -2.98 11.85
N GLU A 74 -15.45 -2.81 12.85
CA GLU A 74 -15.05 -2.76 14.28
C GLU A 74 -14.34 -4.03 14.78
N ASP A 75 -14.68 -5.20 14.20
CA ASP A 75 -14.09 -6.49 14.61
C ASP A 75 -13.14 -7.11 13.55
N LYS A 76 -12.87 -6.41 12.46
CA LYS A 76 -12.10 -6.96 11.34
C LYS A 76 -10.61 -6.68 11.51
N ILE A 77 -9.80 -7.74 11.41
CA ILE A 77 -8.34 -7.62 11.39
C ILE A 77 -7.88 -7.53 9.93
N PHE A 78 -7.23 -6.43 9.59
CA PHE A 78 -6.68 -6.19 8.26
C PHE A 78 -5.16 -6.32 8.26
N ARG A 79 -4.63 -7.09 7.32
CA ARG A 79 -3.20 -7.24 7.07
C ARG A 79 -2.82 -6.45 5.82
N LEU A 80 -1.77 -5.63 5.92
CA LEU A 80 -1.19 -4.93 4.78
C LEU A 80 -0.69 -5.91 3.71
N ILE A 81 -1.02 -5.62 2.45
CA ILE A 81 -0.35 -6.17 1.27
C ILE A 81 0.46 -5.04 0.66
N PHE A 82 1.78 -5.18 0.63
CA PHE A 82 2.66 -4.26 -0.08
C PHE A 82 3.86 -5.00 -0.68
N PHE A 83 4.08 -4.81 -1.98
CA PHE A 83 5.30 -5.24 -2.66
C PHE A 83 5.52 -4.45 -3.94
N LYS A 84 6.76 -4.49 -4.45
CA LYS A 84 7.14 -3.93 -5.75
C LYS A 84 7.47 -5.07 -6.70
N ARG A 85 7.04 -4.97 -7.95
CA ARG A 85 7.40 -5.93 -9.00
C ARG A 85 8.17 -5.22 -10.10
N ARG A 86 9.39 -5.68 -10.35
CA ARG A 86 10.14 -5.26 -11.54
C ARG A 86 9.60 -6.00 -12.75
N LEU A 87 9.22 -5.25 -13.77
CA LEU A 87 8.86 -5.77 -15.08
C LEU A 87 10.08 -5.60 -15.99
N THR A 88 10.58 -6.74 -16.47
CA THR A 88 11.66 -6.79 -17.45
C THR A 88 11.04 -7.24 -18.77
N ALA A 89 10.99 -6.35 -19.75
CA ALA A 89 10.59 -6.72 -21.09
C ALA A 89 11.75 -7.44 -21.79
N LEU A 90 11.46 -8.56 -22.45
CA LEU A 90 12.46 -9.43 -23.09
C LEU A 90 13.18 -8.76 -24.27
N TYR A 91 12.67 -7.63 -24.78
CA TYR A 91 13.14 -6.97 -26.00
C TYR A 91 13.42 -5.47 -25.84
N THR A 92 13.32 -4.91 -24.64
CA THR A 92 13.64 -3.50 -24.39
C THR A 92 14.56 -3.37 -23.17
N THR A 93 15.33 -2.29 -23.12
CA THR A 93 16.10 -1.92 -21.92
C THR A 93 15.23 -1.22 -20.87
N SER A 94 13.92 -1.10 -21.10
CA SER A 94 13.00 -0.47 -20.16
C SER A 94 12.72 -1.42 -19.00
N ILE A 95 13.18 -1.02 -17.83
CA ILE A 95 12.82 -1.63 -16.56
C ILE A 95 11.69 -0.77 -15.99
N GLU A 96 10.54 -1.39 -15.79
CA GLU A 96 9.40 -0.77 -15.13
C GLU A 96 9.24 -1.37 -13.73
N THR A 97 8.67 -0.59 -12.82
CA THR A 97 8.36 -1.04 -11.47
C THR A 97 6.93 -0.71 -11.18
N ASP A 98 6.15 -1.76 -11.00
CA ASP A 98 4.78 -1.68 -10.53
C ASP A 98 4.76 -1.79 -9.01
N TYR A 99 3.85 -1.03 -8.40
CA TYR A 99 3.59 -1.10 -6.97
C TYR A 99 2.26 -1.81 -6.74
N PHE A 100 2.25 -2.71 -5.77
CA PHE A 100 1.06 -3.41 -5.34
C PHE A 100 0.79 -3.01 -3.90
N LEU A 101 -0.38 -2.44 -3.64
CA LEU A 101 -0.79 -1.90 -2.36
C LEU A 101 -2.21 -2.36 -2.04
N GLY A 102 -2.45 -2.88 -0.85
CA GLY A 102 -3.77 -3.35 -0.50
C GLY A 102 -3.86 -3.93 0.90
N PHE A 103 -4.90 -4.71 1.12
CA PHE A 103 -5.08 -5.42 2.38
C PHE A 103 -5.68 -6.81 2.16
N GLN A 104 -5.51 -7.66 3.17
CA GLN A 104 -6.20 -8.92 3.34
C GLN A 104 -6.95 -8.93 4.67
N SER A 105 -8.11 -9.58 4.72
CA SER A 105 -8.81 -9.89 5.98
C SER A 105 -9.50 -11.25 5.88
N THR A 106 -9.76 -11.87 7.02
CA THR A 106 -10.59 -13.07 7.10
C THR A 106 -11.90 -12.69 7.79
N VAL A 107 -13.02 -12.88 7.09
CA VAL A 107 -14.36 -12.55 7.59
C VAL A 107 -15.25 -13.76 7.37
N ASP A 108 -15.91 -14.25 8.42
CA ASP A 108 -16.78 -15.43 8.39
C ASP A 108 -16.11 -16.67 7.77
N GLY A 109 -14.81 -16.86 8.05
CA GLY A 109 -14.01 -17.96 7.52
C GLY A 109 -13.55 -17.79 6.07
N LYS A 110 -13.96 -16.73 5.37
CA LYS A 110 -13.57 -16.42 4.00
C LYS A 110 -12.43 -15.42 3.95
N ASN A 111 -11.54 -15.56 2.98
CA ASN A 111 -10.40 -14.65 2.83
C ASN A 111 -10.71 -13.59 1.78
N PHE A 112 -10.73 -12.34 2.21
CA PHE A 112 -10.93 -11.18 1.35
C PHE A 112 -9.59 -10.51 1.08
N LYS A 113 -9.28 -10.26 -0.18
CA LYS A 113 -8.07 -9.52 -0.60
C LYS A 113 -8.48 -8.43 -1.56
N ASN A 114 -8.03 -7.20 -1.31
CA ASN A 114 -8.19 -6.10 -2.24
C ASN A 114 -6.82 -5.49 -2.50
N ILE A 115 -6.40 -5.48 -3.76
CA ILE A 115 -5.05 -5.07 -4.18
C ILE A 115 -5.18 -4.06 -5.30
N LEU A 116 -4.54 -2.91 -5.08
CA LEU A 116 -4.31 -1.88 -6.08
C LEU A 116 -2.95 -2.12 -6.73
N ARG A 117 -2.96 -2.38 -8.04
CA ARG A 117 -1.76 -2.30 -8.88
C ARG A 117 -1.62 -0.88 -9.41
N ILE A 118 -0.44 -0.30 -9.28
CA ILE A 118 -0.11 1.05 -9.71
C ILE A 118 1.07 0.98 -10.68
N THR A 119 0.85 1.44 -11.92
CA THR A 119 1.88 1.43 -12.98
C THR A 119 2.55 2.79 -13.10
N LYS A 120 3.71 2.83 -13.78
CA LYS A 120 4.50 4.04 -13.99
C LYS A 120 3.74 5.15 -14.73
N GLU A 121 2.83 4.79 -15.61
CA GLU A 121 1.96 5.70 -16.35
C GLU A 121 0.84 6.28 -15.48
N LYS A 122 0.83 5.96 -14.18
CA LYS A 122 -0.21 6.37 -13.22
C LYS A 122 -1.57 5.75 -13.52
N ASN A 123 -1.59 4.69 -14.31
CA ASN A 123 -2.75 3.83 -14.42
C ASN A 123 -2.84 2.97 -13.15
N TYR A 124 -4.06 2.67 -12.75
CA TYR A 124 -4.32 1.80 -11.62
C TYR A 124 -5.38 0.76 -11.95
N LEU A 125 -5.19 -0.44 -11.41
CA LEU A 125 -6.15 -1.53 -11.49
C LEU A 125 -6.43 -2.01 -10.07
N LEU A 126 -7.69 -1.95 -9.67
CA LEU A 126 -8.15 -2.52 -8.42
C LEU A 126 -8.69 -3.93 -8.70
N SER A 127 -8.12 -4.93 -8.03
CA SER A 127 -8.59 -6.31 -8.04
C SER A 127 -9.02 -6.72 -6.64
N GLY A 128 -10.22 -7.30 -6.54
CA GLY A 128 -10.74 -7.88 -5.31
C GLY A 128 -11.01 -9.36 -5.51
N ASP A 129 -10.50 -10.20 -4.60
CA ASP A 129 -10.74 -11.64 -4.58
C ASP A 129 -11.33 -12.05 -3.22
N CYS A 130 -12.28 -12.99 -3.24
CA CYS A 130 -12.84 -13.63 -2.07
C CYS A 130 -12.73 -15.15 -2.24
N ASP A 131 -11.92 -15.79 -1.39
CA ASP A 131 -11.80 -17.25 -1.30
C ASP A 131 -12.85 -17.81 -0.33
#